data_AF-H9GG24-F1
#
_entry.id   AF-H9GG24-F1
#
_cell.length_a   1.000
_cell.length_b   1.000
_cell.length_c   1.000
_cell.angle_alpha   90.00
_cell.angle_beta   90.00
_cell.angle_gamma   90.00
#
_symmetry.space_group_name_H-M   'P 1'
#
loop_
_entity.id
_entity.type
_entity.pdbx_description
1 polymer ?
#
loop_
_entity_poly.entity_id
_entity_poly.type
_entity_poly.pdbx_seq_one_letter_code
_entity_poly.pdbx_strand_id
1 'polypeptide(L)'
;MNFRNHGFFRRSPPPSVAKPSPAAGNSLSVLGGIAQISPCLYLCSGNAASNRHMVYARAVTCVVNATMEIPNANWPDIDYVKVPVPDLPHAPLSLYFDSVADRIHQTGKKNGRTLVHCVAGVSRSASLCIAYLMKYHRLSLLDAHEWVKNRRPVVRPNVGFWRQLIEYERKLFGKNTVKMVPSPIGLVPDVYEKETRGLVPLWNLR
;
A
#
# COMPACT_ATOMS: atom_id res chain seq x y z
N MET A 1 -46.17 44.06 32.96
CA MET A 1 -46.65 43.80 31.59
C MET A 1 -45.53 44.06 30.60
N ASN A 2 -45.42 43.15 29.62
CA ASN A 2 -44.61 43.21 28.38
C ASN A 2 -43.12 42.81 28.46
N PHE A 3 -42.92 41.49 28.41
CA PHE A 3 -41.78 40.85 27.75
C PHE A 3 -41.76 41.19 26.25
N ARG A 4 -40.60 41.58 25.71
CA ARG A 4 -40.27 41.38 24.30
C ARG A 4 -38.85 40.85 24.17
N ASN A 5 -38.78 39.79 23.38
CA ASN A 5 -37.66 38.90 23.13
C ASN A 5 -37.05 39.22 21.75
N HIS A 6 -35.86 38.64 21.51
CA HIS A 6 -35.21 38.34 20.22
C HIS A 6 -34.00 39.18 19.76
N GLY A 7 -32.87 38.47 19.66
CA GLY A 7 -31.73 38.88 18.85
C GLY A 7 -30.45 38.03 18.96
N PHE A 8 -30.52 36.73 19.31
CA PHE A 8 -29.33 35.86 19.24
C PHE A 8 -29.11 35.39 17.79
N PHE A 9 -28.13 35.97 17.10
CA PHE A 9 -27.64 35.46 15.82
C PHE A 9 -26.96 34.10 16.04
N ARG A 10 -27.59 33.02 15.57
CA ARG A 10 -26.94 31.71 15.41
C ARG A 10 -25.95 31.79 14.25
N ARG A 11 -24.65 31.66 14.54
CA ARG A 11 -23.63 31.41 13.51
C ARG A 11 -23.83 30.00 12.94
N SER A 12 -23.96 29.90 11.63
CA SER A 12 -24.01 28.63 10.89
C SER A 12 -22.71 27.85 11.09
N PRO A 13 -22.75 26.52 11.26
CA PRO A 13 -21.53 25.71 11.23
C PRO A 13 -20.93 25.70 9.82
N PRO A 14 -19.60 25.56 9.68
CA PRO A 14 -18.94 25.47 8.37
C PRO A 14 -19.37 24.19 7.63
N PRO A 15 -19.34 24.17 6.29
CA PRO A 15 -19.76 23.02 5.51
C PRO A 15 -18.88 21.81 5.82
N SER A 16 -19.50 20.67 6.14
CA SER A 16 -18.81 19.41 6.34
C SER A 16 -18.10 18.99 5.05
N VAL A 17 -16.80 18.73 5.11
CA VAL A 17 -16.07 18.07 4.04
C VAL A 17 -16.69 16.70 3.83
N ALA A 18 -17.34 16.52 2.69
CA ALA A 18 -17.96 15.25 2.30
C ALA A 18 -16.89 14.15 2.28
N LYS A 19 -17.15 13.04 2.99
CA LYS A 19 -16.38 11.81 2.81
C LYS A 19 -16.62 11.30 1.39
N PRO A 20 -15.58 10.95 0.61
CA PRO A 20 -15.79 10.36 -0.70
C PRO A 20 -16.50 9.01 -0.56
N SER A 21 -17.63 8.88 -1.26
CA SER A 21 -18.38 7.64 -1.39
C SER A 21 -17.50 6.55 -2.03
N PRO A 22 -17.56 5.29 -1.58
CA PRO A 22 -16.87 4.21 -2.28
C PRO A 22 -17.58 3.99 -3.62
N ALA A 23 -16.93 4.38 -4.72
CA ALA A 23 -17.35 4.00 -6.05
C ALA A 23 -17.30 2.47 -6.15
N ALA A 24 -18.44 1.84 -6.41
CA ALA A 24 -18.52 0.44 -6.82
C ALA A 24 -17.87 0.31 -8.22
N GLY A 25 -16.54 0.27 -8.24
CA GLY A 25 -15.74 0.15 -9.45
C GLY A 25 -15.62 -1.31 -9.87
N ASN A 26 -15.96 -1.59 -11.13
CA ASN A 26 -15.76 -2.87 -11.80
C ASN A 26 -14.33 -3.40 -11.52
N SER A 27 -14.18 -4.62 -11.02
CA SER A 27 -12.93 -5.17 -10.46
C SER A 27 -11.72 -5.09 -11.41
N LEU A 28 -11.96 -5.12 -12.72
CA LEU A 28 -10.96 -4.94 -13.78
C LEU A 28 -10.35 -3.51 -13.81
N SER A 29 -11.15 -2.48 -13.51
CA SER A 29 -10.69 -1.08 -13.50
C SER A 29 -9.73 -0.79 -12.33
N VAL A 30 -9.91 -1.46 -11.20
CA VAL A 30 -9.10 -1.26 -9.99
C VAL A 30 -7.69 -1.84 -10.15
N LEU A 31 -7.55 -2.95 -10.89
CA LEU A 31 -6.26 -3.58 -11.17
C LEU A 31 -5.43 -2.82 -12.22
N GLY A 32 -6.10 -2.10 -13.13
CA GLY A 32 -5.45 -1.31 -14.19
C GLY A 32 -4.89 0.04 -13.73
N GLY A 33 -5.29 0.54 -12.56
CA GLY A 33 -4.90 1.87 -12.08
C GLY A 33 -3.50 1.95 -11.46
N ILE A 34 -2.90 3.15 -11.51
CA ILE A 34 -1.72 3.54 -10.71
C ILE A 34 -2.20 4.38 -9.51
N ALA A 35 -1.90 3.93 -8.30
CA ALA A 35 -2.23 4.64 -7.06
C ALA A 35 -1.06 5.53 -6.63
N GLN A 36 -1.31 6.80 -6.30
CA GLN A 36 -0.33 7.67 -5.66
C GLN A 36 -0.32 7.40 -4.16
N ILE A 37 0.81 6.95 -3.63
CA ILE A 37 0.98 6.64 -2.20
C ILE A 37 1.48 7.86 -1.43
N SER A 38 2.43 8.59 -2.00
CA SER A 38 2.95 9.87 -1.48
C SER A 38 3.35 10.79 -2.65
N PRO A 39 3.76 12.05 -2.42
CA PRO A 39 4.18 12.94 -3.49
C PRO A 39 5.26 12.35 -4.43
N CYS A 40 6.15 11.50 -3.90
CA CYS A 40 7.25 10.88 -4.66
C CYS A 40 7.10 9.36 -4.87
N LEU A 41 5.96 8.75 -4.53
CA LEU A 41 5.76 7.29 -4.58
C LEU A 41 4.42 6.90 -5.19
N TYR A 42 4.47 5.98 -6.15
CA TYR A 42 3.32 5.35 -6.78
C TYR A 42 3.38 3.82 -6.66
N LEU A 43 2.22 3.17 -6.69
CA LEU A 43 2.05 1.71 -6.65
C LEU A 43 1.12 1.26 -7.78
N CYS A 44 1.49 0.23 -8.55
CA CYS A 44 0.62 -0.35 -9.57
C CYS A 44 0.86 -1.84 -9.86
N SER A 45 0.11 -2.38 -10.83
CA SER A 45 0.31 -3.68 -11.44
C SER A 45 1.40 -3.64 -12.53
N GLY A 46 1.89 -4.81 -12.94
CA GLY A 46 2.90 -4.93 -14.00
C GLY A 46 2.41 -4.40 -15.34
N ASN A 47 1.14 -4.65 -15.68
CA ASN A 47 0.52 -4.13 -16.90
C ASN A 47 0.46 -2.59 -16.91
N ALA A 48 0.20 -1.97 -15.76
CA ALA A 48 0.22 -0.51 -15.67
C ALA A 48 1.66 0.04 -15.71
N ALA A 49 2.63 -0.69 -15.17
CA ALA A 49 4.04 -0.30 -15.20
C ALA A 49 4.67 -0.40 -16.60
N SER A 50 4.18 -1.29 -17.46
CA SER A 50 4.62 -1.41 -18.85
C SER A 50 3.98 -0.37 -19.78
N ASN A 51 2.93 0.34 -19.33
CA ASN A 51 2.31 1.40 -20.10
C ASN A 51 3.12 2.71 -20.00
N ARG A 52 3.92 3.00 -21.04
CA ARG A 52 4.80 4.18 -21.10
C ARG A 52 4.04 5.49 -20.84
N HIS A 53 2.87 5.68 -21.43
CA HIS A 53 2.10 6.91 -21.25
C HIS A 53 1.68 7.11 -19.79
N MET A 54 1.24 6.05 -19.11
CA MET A 54 0.83 6.13 -17.71
C MET A 54 1.99 6.45 -16.76
N VAL A 55 3.19 5.93 -17.06
CA VAL A 55 4.41 6.17 -16.27
C VAL A 55 4.92 7.60 -16.47
N TYR A 56 5.05 8.04 -17.73
CA TYR A 56 5.55 9.38 -18.05
C TYR A 56 4.59 10.50 -17.63
N ALA A 57 3.27 10.29 -17.74
CA ALA A 57 2.27 11.26 -17.27
C ALA A 57 2.37 11.55 -15.76
N ARG A 58 3.07 10.71 -15.00
CA ARG A 58 3.33 10.89 -13.55
C ARG A 58 4.73 11.40 -13.26
N ALA A 59 5.53 11.76 -14.27
CA ALA A 59 6.91 12.18 -14.11
C ALA A 59 7.75 11.20 -13.27
N VAL A 60 7.53 9.90 -13.48
CA VAL A 60 8.31 8.83 -12.83
C VAL A 60 9.72 8.85 -13.39
N THR A 61 10.70 8.83 -12.50
CA THR A 61 12.14 8.81 -12.81
C THR A 61 12.81 7.52 -12.34
N CYS A 62 12.14 6.74 -11.48
CA CYS A 62 12.61 5.44 -11.03
C CYS A 62 11.47 4.41 -10.98
N VAL A 63 11.73 3.21 -11.47
CA VAL A 63 10.82 2.07 -11.37
C VAL A 63 11.45 0.96 -10.53
N VAL A 64 10.75 0.52 -9.49
CA VAL A 64 11.09 -0.67 -8.71
C VAL A 64 10.20 -1.83 -9.17
N ASN A 65 10.82 -2.83 -9.77
CA ASN A 65 10.17 -4.04 -10.27
C ASN A 65 10.35 -5.19 -9.26
N ALA A 66 9.32 -5.42 -8.44
CA ALA A 66 9.30 -6.48 -7.43
C ALA A 66 8.74 -7.80 -7.99
N THR A 67 9.34 -8.29 -9.07
CA THR A 67 9.02 -9.57 -9.69
C THR A 67 10.29 -10.31 -10.10
N MET A 68 10.22 -11.63 -10.25
CA MET A 68 11.23 -12.37 -11.00
C MET A 68 10.88 -12.34 -12.49
N GLU A 69 9.61 -12.62 -12.78
CA GLU A 69 9.03 -12.99 -14.06
C GLU A 69 8.83 -11.84 -15.07
N ILE A 70 8.64 -10.60 -14.62
CA ILE A 70 8.41 -9.46 -15.54
C ILE A 70 9.74 -8.75 -15.82
N PRO A 71 10.23 -8.65 -17.07
CA PRO A 71 11.43 -7.88 -17.38
C PRO A 71 11.20 -6.38 -17.19
N ASN A 72 12.29 -5.62 -16.98
CA ASN A 72 12.21 -4.15 -16.98
C ASN A 72 11.95 -3.65 -18.40
N ALA A 73 11.19 -2.56 -18.53
CA ALA A 73 10.94 -1.92 -19.83
C ALA A 73 12.17 -1.18 -20.39
N ASN A 74 13.16 -0.88 -19.53
CA ASN A 74 14.45 -0.29 -19.89
C ASN A 74 14.34 1.00 -20.74
N TRP A 75 13.42 1.89 -20.38
CA TRP A 75 13.35 3.21 -21.03
C TRP A 75 14.55 4.08 -20.63
N PRO A 76 15.19 4.82 -21.56
CA PRO A 76 16.46 5.49 -21.32
C PRO A 76 16.49 6.48 -20.15
N ASP A 77 15.38 7.20 -19.92
CA ASP A 77 15.30 8.29 -18.93
C ASP A 77 14.79 7.83 -17.55
N ILE A 78 14.66 6.52 -17.34
CA ILE A 78 14.14 5.93 -16.11
C ILE A 78 15.14 4.96 -15.53
N ASP A 79 15.47 5.16 -14.27
CA ASP A 79 16.23 4.20 -13.49
C ASP A 79 15.38 2.98 -13.14
N TYR A 80 15.94 1.78 -13.22
CA TYR A 80 15.26 0.56 -12.80
C TYR A 80 15.97 -0.13 -11.64
N VAL A 81 15.20 -0.58 -10.66
CA VAL A 81 15.64 -1.47 -9.58
C VAL A 81 14.84 -2.76 -9.63
N LYS A 82 15.53 -3.88 -9.81
CA LYS A 82 14.92 -5.21 -9.81
C LYS A 82 14.98 -5.82 -8.41
N VAL A 83 13.85 -6.31 -7.92
CA VAL A 83 13.72 -7.06 -6.67
C VAL A 83 13.16 -8.45 -7.03
N PRO A 84 14.04 -9.41 -7.35
CA PRO A 84 13.66 -10.70 -7.93
C PRO A 84 13.15 -11.66 -6.84
N VAL A 85 11.93 -11.41 -6.35
CA VAL A 85 11.32 -12.18 -5.25
C VAL A 85 9.96 -12.74 -5.70
N PRO A 86 9.68 -14.04 -5.49
CA PRO A 86 8.35 -14.61 -5.73
C PRO A 86 7.33 -14.10 -4.71
N ASP A 87 6.04 -14.15 -5.06
CA ASP A 87 4.95 -13.81 -4.12
C ASP A 87 4.59 -15.00 -3.23
N LEU A 88 5.56 -15.52 -2.50
CA LEU A 88 5.40 -16.69 -1.64
C LEU A 88 5.68 -16.32 -0.18
N PRO A 89 4.95 -16.92 0.79
CA PRO A 89 5.14 -16.59 2.21
C PRO A 89 6.56 -16.79 2.76
N HIS A 90 7.34 -17.71 2.19
CA HIS A 90 8.72 -17.99 2.60
C HIS A 90 9.75 -17.13 1.86
N ALA A 91 9.33 -16.32 0.87
CA ALA A 91 10.25 -15.53 0.08
C ALA A 91 10.83 -14.35 0.92
N PRO A 92 12.15 -14.10 0.90
CA PRO A 92 12.80 -13.17 1.82
C PRO A 92 12.73 -11.71 1.33
N LEU A 93 11.52 -11.15 1.24
CA LEU A 93 11.31 -9.77 0.78
C LEU A 93 11.92 -8.73 1.73
N SER A 94 12.03 -9.05 3.02
CA SER A 94 12.60 -8.17 4.06
C SER A 94 14.04 -7.76 3.80
N LEU A 95 14.82 -8.58 3.07
CA LEU A 95 16.19 -8.24 2.65
C LEU A 95 16.24 -6.97 1.78
N TYR A 96 15.11 -6.58 1.17
CA TYR A 96 15.00 -5.42 0.30
C TYR A 96 14.29 -4.22 0.95
N PHE A 97 13.76 -4.35 2.16
CA PHE A 97 12.99 -3.27 2.80
C PHE A 97 13.83 -2.01 2.96
N ASP A 98 15.04 -2.14 3.53
CA ASP A 98 15.91 -0.99 3.75
C ASP A 98 16.39 -0.37 2.43
N SER A 99 16.92 -1.17 1.50
CA SER A 99 17.48 -0.68 0.24
C SER A 99 16.44 -0.05 -0.69
N VAL A 100 15.23 -0.63 -0.79
CA VAL A 100 14.14 -0.07 -1.60
C VAL A 100 13.58 1.20 -0.95
N ALA A 101 13.36 1.20 0.36
CA ALA A 101 12.91 2.40 1.07
C ALA A 101 13.91 3.56 0.89
N ASP A 102 15.21 3.27 0.99
CA ASP A 102 16.27 4.26 0.81
C ASP A 102 16.30 4.80 -0.62
N ARG A 103 16.13 3.94 -1.62
CA ARG A 103 16.02 4.37 -3.02
C ARG A 103 14.82 5.28 -3.27
N ILE A 104 13.65 4.95 -2.72
CA ILE A 104 12.44 5.79 -2.85
C ILE A 104 12.71 7.17 -2.24
N HIS A 105 13.28 7.21 -1.03
CA HIS A 105 13.59 8.46 -0.33
C HIS A 105 14.61 9.32 -1.08
N GLN A 106 15.70 8.72 -1.56
CA GLN A 106 16.72 9.41 -2.34
C GLN A 106 16.17 9.96 -3.65
N THR A 107 15.28 9.22 -4.32
CA THR A 107 14.61 9.67 -5.54
C THR A 107 13.74 10.90 -5.25
N GLY A 108 12.97 10.86 -4.16
CA GLY A 108 12.15 12.01 -3.71
C GLY A 108 12.99 13.24 -3.37
N LYS A 109 14.15 13.07 -2.71
CA LYS A 109 15.09 14.18 -2.41
C LYS A 109 15.64 14.88 -3.66
N LYS A 110 15.68 14.18 -4.79
CA LYS A 110 16.10 14.73 -6.08
C LYS A 110 14.91 15.25 -6.92
N ASN A 111 13.76 15.50 -6.29
CA ASN A 111 12.50 15.87 -6.94
C ASN A 111 12.00 14.85 -7.97
N GLY A 112 12.49 13.60 -7.91
CA GLY A 112 12.03 12.49 -8.73
C GLY A 112 10.83 11.77 -8.11
N ARG A 113 10.28 10.81 -8.87
CA ARG A 113 9.14 9.98 -8.42
C ARG A 113 9.42 8.52 -8.70
N THR A 114 9.14 7.68 -7.71
CA THR A 114 9.34 6.23 -7.78
C THR A 114 8.01 5.53 -8.04
N LEU A 115 7.98 4.59 -8.99
CA LEU A 115 6.88 3.66 -9.21
C LEU A 115 7.28 2.26 -8.75
N VAL A 116 6.58 1.70 -7.78
CA VAL A 116 6.81 0.33 -7.31
C VAL A 116 5.70 -0.58 -7.87
N HIS A 117 6.08 -1.62 -8.60
CA HIS A 117 5.12 -2.59 -9.13
C HIS A 117 5.53 -4.03 -8.83
N CYS A 118 4.54 -4.91 -8.88
CA CYS A 118 4.76 -6.36 -8.99
C CYS A 118 3.90 -6.88 -10.16
N VAL A 119 3.33 -8.09 -10.09
CA VAL A 119 2.37 -8.57 -11.10
C VAL A 119 1.03 -7.85 -10.94
N ALA A 120 0.33 -8.04 -9.82
CA ALA A 120 -1.02 -7.50 -9.61
C ALA A 120 -1.04 -6.13 -8.90
N GLY A 121 0.08 -5.72 -8.31
CA GLY A 121 0.12 -4.56 -7.42
C GLY A 121 -0.65 -4.79 -6.12
N VAL A 122 -0.57 -6.01 -5.56
CA VAL A 122 -1.38 -6.45 -4.42
C VAL A 122 -0.52 -6.75 -3.19
N SER A 123 0.53 -7.56 -3.34
CA SER A 123 1.30 -8.10 -2.20
C SER A 123 2.75 -7.61 -2.16
N ARG A 124 3.62 -8.05 -3.08
CA ARG A 124 5.07 -7.66 -3.12
C ARG A 124 5.29 -6.14 -3.11
N SER A 125 4.76 -5.43 -4.11
CA SER A 125 4.95 -3.97 -4.21
C SER A 125 4.31 -3.20 -3.05
N ALA A 126 3.15 -3.65 -2.58
CA ALA A 126 2.50 -3.05 -1.42
C ALA A 126 3.34 -3.16 -0.15
N SER A 127 3.94 -4.34 0.08
CA SER A 127 4.81 -4.58 1.23
C SER A 127 6.02 -3.64 1.23
N LEU A 128 6.65 -3.42 0.06
CA LEU A 128 7.75 -2.47 -0.09
C LEU A 128 7.32 -1.01 0.18
N CYS A 129 6.13 -0.61 -0.30
CA CYS A 129 5.57 0.71 -0.01
C CYS A 129 5.29 0.90 1.49
N ILE A 130 4.73 -0.12 2.16
CA ILE A 130 4.46 -0.10 3.60
C ILE A 130 5.77 0.03 4.38
N ALA A 131 6.81 -0.75 4.02
CA ALA A 131 8.13 -0.65 4.65
C ALA A 131 8.74 0.76 4.51
N TYR A 132 8.63 1.38 3.33
CA TYR A 132 9.05 2.77 3.11
C TYR A 132 8.32 3.77 4.03
N LEU A 133 6.99 3.66 4.11
CA LEU A 133 6.18 4.55 4.96
C LEU A 133 6.55 4.40 6.44
N MET A 134 6.79 3.17 6.92
CA MET A 134 7.30 2.99 8.28
C MET A 134 8.66 3.66 8.47
N LYS A 135 9.64 3.39 7.59
CA LYS A 135 11.00 3.90 7.74
C LYS A 135 11.09 5.43 7.68
N TYR A 136 10.46 6.03 6.68
CA TYR A 136 10.66 7.44 6.34
C TYR A 136 9.51 8.37 6.73
N HIS A 137 8.28 7.86 6.84
CA HIS A 137 7.12 8.63 7.31
C HIS A 137 6.83 8.36 8.78
N ARG A 138 7.59 7.46 9.42
CA ARG A 138 7.45 7.10 10.84
C ARG A 138 6.06 6.60 11.22
N LEU A 139 5.33 6.03 10.25
CA LEU A 139 4.04 5.40 10.50
C LEU A 139 4.23 4.05 11.19
N SER A 140 3.28 3.67 12.04
CA SER A 140 3.19 2.29 12.51
C SER A 140 2.85 1.36 11.35
N LEU A 141 3.02 0.04 11.53
CA LEU A 141 2.65 -0.94 10.51
C LEU A 141 1.15 -0.87 10.19
N LEU A 142 0.30 -0.76 11.22
CA LEU A 142 -1.14 -0.60 11.06
C LEU A 142 -1.47 0.64 10.21
N ASP A 143 -0.94 1.80 10.59
CA ASP A 143 -1.19 3.07 9.88
C ASP A 143 -0.65 3.05 8.45
N ALA A 144 0.55 2.50 8.24
CA ALA A 144 1.16 2.38 6.92
C ALA A 144 0.35 1.46 6.00
N HIS A 145 -0.15 0.34 6.52
CA HIS A 145 -1.04 -0.55 5.78
C HIS A 145 -2.35 0.15 5.41
N GLU A 146 -3.03 0.77 6.37
CA GLU A 146 -4.29 1.49 6.12
C GLU A 146 -4.09 2.63 5.12
N TRP A 147 -2.99 3.37 5.24
CA TRP A 147 -2.63 4.44 4.30
C TRP A 147 -2.58 3.95 2.85
N VAL A 148 -1.93 2.81 2.62
CA VAL A 148 -1.77 2.19 1.30
C VAL A 148 -3.09 1.57 0.85
N LYS A 149 -3.80 0.86 1.73
CA LYS A 149 -5.10 0.22 1.45
C LYS A 149 -6.16 1.24 1.02
N ASN A 150 -6.23 2.40 1.67
CA ASN A 150 -7.16 3.46 1.32
C ASN A 150 -6.91 4.05 -0.07
N ARG A 151 -5.66 4.01 -0.56
CA ARG A 151 -5.28 4.50 -1.89
C ARG A 151 -5.31 3.42 -2.96
N ARG A 152 -5.18 2.15 -2.56
CA ARG A 152 -5.31 0.99 -3.43
C ARG A 152 -6.03 -0.16 -2.69
N PRO A 153 -7.37 -0.21 -2.75
CA PRO A 153 -8.19 -1.15 -1.97
C PRO A 153 -7.90 -2.64 -2.23
N VAL A 154 -7.32 -2.99 -3.37
CA VAL A 154 -6.92 -4.38 -3.70
C VAL A 154 -5.67 -4.85 -2.96
N VAL A 155 -4.95 -3.96 -2.27
CA VAL A 155 -3.73 -4.32 -1.53
C VAL A 155 -4.04 -5.38 -0.48
N ARG A 156 -3.23 -6.44 -0.49
CA ARG A 156 -3.35 -7.58 0.41
C ARG A 156 -2.00 -8.34 0.43
N PRO A 157 -1.00 -7.91 1.23
CA PRO A 157 0.22 -8.69 1.42
C PRO A 157 -0.08 -10.12 1.84
N ASN A 158 0.73 -11.08 1.36
CA ASN A 158 0.65 -12.46 1.82
C ASN A 158 1.09 -12.56 3.31
N VAL A 159 0.68 -13.64 3.98
CA VAL A 159 0.91 -13.83 5.42
C VAL A 159 2.39 -13.87 5.82
N GLY A 160 3.27 -14.30 4.92
CA GLY A 160 4.71 -14.30 5.17
C GLY A 160 5.32 -12.91 5.13
N PHE A 161 4.88 -12.07 4.18
CA PHE A 161 5.28 -10.66 4.15
C PHE A 161 4.74 -9.87 5.33
N TRP A 162 3.55 -10.19 5.83
CA TRP A 162 3.06 -9.64 7.10
C TRP A 162 4.00 -9.94 8.27
N ARG A 163 4.44 -11.19 8.43
CA ARG A 163 5.41 -11.55 9.48
C ARG A 163 6.72 -10.77 9.35
N GLN A 164 7.20 -10.60 8.11
CA GLN A 164 8.40 -9.82 7.82
C GLN A 164 8.22 -8.34 8.14
N LEU A 165 7.05 -7.76 7.83
CA LEU A 165 6.72 -6.36 8.15
C LEU A 165 6.57 -6.13 9.66
N ILE A 166 5.95 -7.07 10.39
CA ILE A 166 5.85 -7.03 11.86
C ILE A 166 7.27 -7.02 12.45
N GLU A 167 8.15 -7.92 11.99
CA GLU A 167 9.53 -7.94 12.45
C GLU A 167 10.28 -6.63 12.13
N TYR A 168 10.03 -6.07 10.95
CA TYR A 168 10.62 -4.80 10.54
C TYR A 168 10.12 -3.61 11.37
N GLU A 169 8.82 -3.57 11.71
CA GLU A 169 8.26 -2.57 12.64
C GLU A 169 8.92 -2.65 14.01
N ARG A 170 9.10 -3.88 14.53
CA ARG A 170 9.79 -4.13 15.80
C ARG A 170 11.22 -3.63 15.77
N LYS A 171 11.95 -3.87 14.67
CA LYS A 171 13.31 -3.35 14.44
C LYS A 171 13.33 -1.80 14.44
N LEU A 172 12.33 -1.16 13.83
CA LEU A 172 12.28 0.30 13.69
C LEU A 172 11.83 1.03 14.97
N PHE A 173 10.90 0.45 15.73
CA PHE A 173 10.19 1.15 16.80
C PHE A 173 10.17 0.43 18.16
N GLY A 174 10.72 -0.78 18.25
CA GLY A 174 10.75 -1.58 19.47
C GLY A 174 9.38 -2.14 19.90
N LYS A 175 8.33 -1.98 19.09
CA LYS A 175 6.96 -2.42 19.37
C LYS A 175 6.24 -2.84 18.10
N ASN A 176 5.11 -3.52 18.26
CA ASN A 176 4.26 -3.93 17.15
C ASN A 176 2.82 -3.45 17.30
N THR A 177 2.22 -3.01 16.18
CA THR A 177 0.81 -2.60 16.09
C THR A 177 -0.09 -3.62 15.42
N VAL A 178 0.49 -4.64 14.77
CA VAL A 178 -0.22 -5.76 14.14
C VAL A 178 0.33 -7.07 14.70
N LYS A 179 -0.55 -8.04 14.96
CA LYS A 179 -0.19 -9.37 15.45
C LYS A 179 -0.71 -10.46 14.50
N MET A 180 -0.01 -11.58 14.46
CA MET A 180 -0.53 -12.79 13.81
C MET A 180 -1.50 -13.49 14.76
N VAL A 181 -2.70 -13.81 14.28
CA VAL A 181 -3.76 -14.49 15.04
C VAL A 181 -4.23 -15.75 14.32
N PRO A 182 -4.69 -16.79 15.05
CA PRO A 182 -5.34 -17.96 14.44
C PRO A 182 -6.61 -17.57 13.69
N SER A 183 -6.85 -18.22 12.54
CA SER A 183 -8.12 -18.15 11.80
C SER A 183 -8.44 -19.52 11.18
N PRO A 184 -9.66 -19.74 10.67
CA PRO A 184 -10.03 -20.99 9.98
C PRO A 184 -9.12 -21.34 8.79
N ILE A 185 -8.45 -20.36 8.19
CA ILE A 185 -7.55 -20.54 7.04
C ILE A 185 -6.06 -20.52 7.41
N GLY A 186 -5.73 -20.60 8.71
CA GLY A 186 -4.37 -20.53 9.24
C GLY A 186 -4.04 -19.19 9.92
N LEU A 187 -2.76 -18.93 10.16
CA LEU A 187 -2.32 -17.68 10.78
C LEU A 187 -2.45 -16.50 9.81
N VAL A 188 -3.17 -15.47 10.24
CA VAL A 188 -3.39 -14.22 9.49
C VAL A 188 -3.05 -13.02 10.38
N PRO A 189 -2.72 -11.84 9.83
CA PRO A 189 -2.65 -10.64 10.65
C PRO A 189 -4.05 -10.31 11.21
N ASP A 190 -4.11 -9.77 12.42
CA ASP A 190 -5.36 -9.36 13.09
C ASP A 190 -6.23 -8.40 12.25
N VAL A 191 -5.61 -7.58 11.39
CA VAL A 191 -6.34 -6.74 10.42
C VAL A 191 -7.21 -7.52 9.43
N TYR A 192 -6.95 -8.81 9.22
CA TYR A 192 -7.76 -9.70 8.36
C TYR A 192 -8.73 -10.57 9.16
N GLU A 193 -8.68 -10.56 10.49
CA GLU A 193 -9.43 -11.50 11.32
C GLU A 193 -10.94 -11.46 10.98
N LYS A 194 -11.51 -10.26 10.91
CA LYS A 194 -12.94 -10.05 10.59
C LYS A 194 -13.33 -10.62 9.23
N GLU A 195 -12.45 -10.53 8.23
CA GLU A 195 -12.71 -11.06 6.88
C GLU A 195 -12.69 -12.59 6.84
N THR A 196 -11.99 -13.22 7.79
CA THR A 196 -11.81 -14.68 7.84
C THR A 196 -12.81 -15.42 8.71
N ARG A 197 -13.58 -14.73 9.55
CA ARG A 197 -14.53 -15.35 10.51
C ARG A 197 -15.62 -16.22 9.86
N GLY A 198 -15.94 -16.00 8.58
CA GLY A 198 -16.94 -16.79 7.84
C GLY A 198 -16.35 -17.76 6.82
N LEU A 199 -15.02 -17.89 6.73
CA LEU A 199 -14.38 -18.77 5.75
C LEU A 199 -14.28 -20.19 6.30
N VAL A 200 -14.68 -21.16 5.48
CA VAL A 200 -14.49 -22.58 5.77
C VAL A 200 -13.21 -23.03 5.06
N PRO A 201 -12.30 -23.74 5.74
CA PRO A 201 -11.10 -24.24 5.08
C PRO A 201 -11.46 -25.19 3.94
N LEU A 202 -10.73 -25.10 2.82
CA LEU A 202 -11.00 -25.90 1.63
C LEU A 202 -10.89 -27.42 1.88
N TRP A 203 -10.13 -27.85 2.88
CA TRP A 203 -10.02 -29.26 3.28
C TRP A 203 -11.25 -29.79 4.02
N ASN A 204 -12.17 -28.93 4.47
CA ASN A 204 -13.45 -29.33 5.07
C ASN A 204 -14.58 -29.51 4.04
N LEU A 205 -14.33 -29.22 2.75
CA LEU A 205 -15.30 -29.35 1.66
C LEU A 205 -15.13 -30.67 0.88
N ARG A 206 -14.59 -31.71 1.52
CA ARG A 206 -14.44 -33.06 0.95
C ARG A 206 -15.40 -34.03 1.61
#